data_AF-A0A508AZL4-F1
#
_entry.id   AF-A0A508AZL4-F1
#
_cell.length_a   1.000
_cell.length_b   1.000
_cell.length_c   1.000
_cell.angle_alpha   90.00
_cell.angle_beta   90.00
_cell.angle_gamma   90.00
#
_symmetry.space_group_name_H-M   'P 1'
#
loop_
_entity.id
_entity.type
_entity.pdbx_description
1 polymer ?
#
loop_
_entity_poly.entity_id
_entity_poly.type
_entity_poly.pdbx_seq_one_letter_code
_entity_poly.pdbx_strand_id
1 'polypeptide(L)'
;MVTYLPSLAREWRPPPPCGVRHPDHNAPRPDYPQPHHRAKTPMTLQQRIRLARRHAGLSQAAVARAVGVQRSAVSHWEATVGKSPSTSNMRELALVTQVQFEWLATGRGRMTLSEDVAMDSVAAADALLVDDPLELRLLTAFRETPTLSRAPLVEIAEQLAAQRMGRKPAPERSLTERIAATERTS
;
A
#
# COMPACT_ATOMS: atom_id res chain seq x y z
N MET A 1 4.39 -9.71 -64.78
CA MET A 1 4.25 -9.00 -63.49
C MET A 1 4.44 -10.02 -62.39
N VAL A 2 5.17 -9.65 -61.33
CA VAL A 2 5.49 -10.40 -60.10
C VAL A 2 6.76 -11.27 -60.17
N THR A 3 7.89 -10.60 -59.94
CA THR A 3 9.16 -11.19 -59.46
C THR A 3 9.04 -11.58 -57.99
N TYR A 4 9.40 -12.82 -57.68
CA TYR A 4 9.47 -13.39 -56.33
C TYR A 4 10.82 -13.01 -55.68
N LEU A 5 10.78 -12.31 -54.54
CA LEU A 5 11.94 -11.97 -53.71
C LEU A 5 12.06 -12.99 -52.57
N PRO A 6 13.19 -13.70 -52.38
CA PRO A 6 13.43 -14.42 -51.15
C PRO A 6 14.42 -13.68 -50.24
N SER A 7 13.95 -13.45 -49.01
CA SER A 7 14.67 -13.71 -47.75
C SER A 7 16.06 -13.09 -47.53
N LEU A 8 16.09 -11.92 -46.87
CA LEU A 8 17.28 -11.42 -46.16
C LEU A 8 17.37 -12.06 -44.76
N ALA A 9 17.73 -13.34 -44.71
CA ALA A 9 18.35 -13.91 -43.52
C ALA A 9 19.80 -13.43 -43.47
N ARG A 10 20.05 -12.27 -42.84
CA ARG A 10 21.41 -11.87 -42.46
C ARG A 10 21.87 -12.75 -41.32
N GLU A 11 22.55 -13.80 -41.74
CA GLU A 11 23.38 -14.73 -40.98
C GLU A 11 24.25 -13.98 -39.95
N TRP A 12 23.92 -14.12 -38.67
CA TRP A 12 24.79 -13.68 -37.58
C TRP A 12 25.97 -14.66 -37.48
N ARG A 13 27.20 -14.17 -37.68
CA ARG A 13 28.42 -14.93 -37.37
C ARG A 13 28.98 -14.47 -36.01
N PRO A 14 29.21 -15.37 -35.04
CA PRO A 14 29.92 -15.02 -33.82
C PRO A 14 31.37 -14.62 -34.13
N PRO A 15 31.97 -13.68 -33.37
CA PRO A 15 33.39 -13.36 -33.51
C PRO A 15 34.27 -14.54 -33.07
N PRO A 16 35.48 -14.72 -33.65
CA PRO A 16 36.39 -15.77 -33.26
C PRO A 16 36.82 -15.60 -31.79
N PRO A 17 37.13 -16.69 -31.06
CA PRO A 17 37.62 -16.59 -29.69
C PRO A 17 38.92 -15.79 -29.66
N CYS A 18 38.91 -14.68 -28.92
CA CYS A 18 40.08 -13.82 -28.74
C CYS A 18 41.22 -14.62 -28.11
N GLY A 19 42.23 -14.94 -28.91
CA GLY A 19 43.53 -15.35 -28.42
C GLY A 19 44.07 -14.29 -27.47
N VAL A 20 44.48 -14.74 -26.28
CA VAL A 20 45.04 -13.91 -25.22
C VAL A 20 46.25 -13.16 -25.75
N ARG A 21 46.06 -11.87 -26.04
CA ARG A 21 47.13 -10.88 -26.13
C ARG A 21 46.84 -9.86 -25.05
N HIS A 22 47.64 -9.88 -23.99
CA HIS A 22 47.71 -8.80 -23.01
C HIS A 22 48.35 -7.59 -23.68
N PRO A 23 47.68 -6.42 -23.76
CA PRO A 23 48.34 -5.17 -24.08
C PRO A 23 48.46 -4.30 -22.82
N ASP A 24 49.67 -3.77 -22.61
CA ASP A 24 50.03 -2.52 -21.94
C ASP A 24 49.18 -2.03 -20.76
N HIS A 25 49.75 -2.12 -19.56
CA HIS A 25 49.19 -1.60 -18.29
C HIS A 25 49.17 -0.06 -18.18
N ASN A 26 49.38 0.68 -19.27
CA ASN A 26 49.46 2.14 -19.24
C ASN A 26 48.75 2.80 -20.45
N ALA A 27 47.55 2.32 -20.79
CA ALA A 27 46.64 3.05 -21.66
C ALA A 27 45.74 3.96 -20.81
N PRO A 28 45.54 5.25 -21.15
CA PRO A 28 44.51 6.06 -20.52
C PRO A 28 43.16 5.37 -20.72
N ARG A 29 42.50 5.01 -19.62
CA ARG A 29 41.19 4.36 -19.67
C ARG A 29 40.26 5.23 -20.53
N PRO A 30 39.54 4.65 -21.51
CA PRO A 30 38.51 5.40 -22.22
C PRO A 30 37.55 5.96 -21.19
N ASP A 31 37.21 7.24 -21.31
CA ASP A 31 36.21 7.91 -20.49
C ASP A 31 34.84 7.33 -20.86
N TYR A 32 34.58 6.12 -20.37
CA TYR A 32 33.27 5.52 -20.40
C TYR A 32 32.42 6.36 -19.44
N PRO A 33 31.39 7.07 -19.92
CA PRO A 33 30.47 7.75 -19.02
C PRO A 33 29.91 6.66 -18.10
N GLN A 34 30.33 6.72 -16.83
CA GLN A 34 29.93 5.70 -15.88
C GLN A 34 28.40 5.68 -15.87
N PRO A 35 27.77 4.50 -15.86
CA PRO A 35 26.33 4.40 -15.68
C PRO A 35 26.01 4.96 -14.30
N HIS A 36 25.74 6.25 -14.25
CA HIS A 36 25.22 6.92 -13.08
C HIS A 36 23.96 6.15 -12.73
N HIS A 37 23.99 5.46 -11.58
CA HIS A 37 22.78 4.95 -10.96
C HIS A 37 21.78 6.09 -10.97
N ARG A 38 20.80 6.05 -11.88
CA ARG A 38 19.77 7.09 -12.00
C ARG A 38 19.03 7.07 -10.68
N ALA A 39 19.47 7.92 -9.76
CA ALA A 39 18.77 8.17 -8.51
C ALA A 39 17.32 8.39 -8.90
N LYS A 40 16.43 7.55 -8.37
CA LYS A 40 15.00 7.59 -8.68
C LYS A 40 14.53 8.96 -8.20
N THR A 41 14.46 9.93 -9.10
CA THR A 41 14.11 11.31 -8.78
C THR A 41 12.75 11.27 -8.07
N PRO A 42 12.59 11.89 -6.89
CA PRO A 42 11.33 11.86 -6.18
C PRO A 42 10.22 12.39 -7.08
N MET A 43 9.07 11.70 -7.10
CA MET A 43 7.95 12.07 -7.97
C MET A 43 7.51 13.51 -7.70
N THR A 44 7.39 14.30 -8.76
CA THR A 44 6.88 15.67 -8.65
C THR A 44 5.37 15.68 -8.40
N LEU A 45 4.85 16.81 -7.91
CA LEU A 45 3.40 16.98 -7.72
C LEU A 45 2.62 16.73 -9.02
N GLN A 46 3.12 17.23 -10.15
CA GLN A 46 2.47 17.09 -11.44
C GLN A 46 2.41 15.63 -11.91
N GLN A 47 3.47 14.87 -11.62
CA GLN A 47 3.48 13.42 -11.86
C GLN A 47 2.47 12.70 -10.98
N ARG A 48 2.33 13.08 -9.71
CA ARG A 48 1.34 12.49 -8.79
C ARG A 48 -0.10 12.81 -9.20
N ILE A 49 -0.39 14.04 -9.62
CA ILE A 49 -1.71 14.45 -10.15
C ILE A 49 -2.07 13.61 -11.38
N ARG A 50 -1.13 13.47 -12.33
CA ARG A 50 -1.33 12.64 -13.52
C ARG A 50 -1.55 11.17 -13.15
N LEU A 51 -0.79 10.65 -12.18
CA LEU A 51 -0.93 9.26 -11.73
C LEU A 51 -2.28 9.03 -11.04
N ALA A 52 -2.70 9.90 -10.13
CA ALA A 52 -4.01 9.85 -9.46
C ALA A 52 -5.17 9.83 -10.46
N ARG A 53 -5.13 10.73 -11.44
CA ARG A 53 -6.15 10.76 -12.50
C ARG A 53 -6.19 9.45 -13.30
N ARG A 54 -5.03 8.93 -13.69
CA ARG A 54 -4.94 7.68 -14.48
C ARG A 54 -5.40 6.46 -13.67
N HIS A 55 -5.05 6.42 -12.39
CA HIS A 55 -5.53 5.41 -11.45
C HIS A 55 -7.06 5.39 -11.37
N ALA A 56 -7.68 6.55 -11.30
CA ALA A 56 -9.15 6.68 -11.31
C ALA A 56 -9.79 6.44 -12.70
N GLY A 57 -9.01 6.16 -13.75
CA GLY A 57 -9.53 5.98 -15.12
C GLY A 57 -10.14 7.25 -15.74
N LEU A 58 -9.87 8.43 -15.18
CA LEU A 58 -10.54 9.66 -15.59
C LEU A 58 -9.78 10.41 -16.69
N SER A 59 -10.52 11.05 -17.61
CA SER A 59 -9.95 12.03 -18.53
C SER A 59 -9.69 13.37 -17.83
N GLN A 60 -8.82 14.21 -18.39
CA GLN A 60 -8.59 15.56 -17.85
C GLN A 60 -9.87 16.40 -17.82
N ALA A 61 -10.75 16.23 -18.82
CA ALA A 61 -12.03 16.92 -18.87
C ALA A 61 -13.03 16.39 -17.83
N ALA A 62 -12.99 15.09 -17.53
CA ALA A 62 -13.81 14.51 -16.47
C ALA A 62 -13.40 15.03 -15.08
N VAL A 63 -12.09 15.04 -14.77
CA VAL A 63 -11.58 15.64 -13.53
C VAL A 63 -11.93 17.11 -13.44
N ALA A 64 -11.76 17.88 -14.52
CA ALA A 64 -12.06 19.30 -14.53
C ALA A 64 -13.54 19.59 -14.19
N ARG A 65 -14.46 18.83 -14.80
CA ARG A 65 -15.90 18.93 -14.48
C ARG A 65 -16.20 18.57 -13.03
N ALA A 66 -15.60 17.50 -12.51
CA ALA A 66 -15.83 17.06 -11.13
C ALA A 66 -15.29 18.04 -10.09
N VAL A 67 -14.13 18.66 -10.35
CA VAL A 67 -13.50 19.65 -9.46
C VAL A 67 -14.10 21.06 -9.64
N GLY A 68 -14.87 21.31 -10.72
CA GLY A 68 -15.47 22.61 -11.00
C GLY A 68 -14.50 23.62 -11.63
N VAL A 69 -13.52 23.15 -12.41
CA VAL A 69 -12.51 23.99 -13.08
C VAL A 69 -12.51 23.78 -14.60
N GLN A 70 -11.80 24.64 -15.33
CA GLN A 70 -11.59 24.45 -16.77
C GLN A 70 -10.62 23.30 -17.05
N ARG A 71 -10.82 22.57 -18.15
CA ARG A 71 -9.90 21.51 -18.60
C ARG A 71 -8.45 21.98 -18.74
N SER A 72 -8.26 23.22 -19.18
CA SER A 72 -6.95 23.87 -19.31
C SER A 72 -6.21 23.94 -17.97
N ALA A 73 -6.90 24.14 -16.84
CA ALA A 73 -6.29 24.16 -15.51
C ALA A 73 -5.68 22.80 -15.18
N VAL A 74 -6.41 21.70 -15.38
CA VAL A 74 -5.91 20.33 -15.17
C VAL A 74 -4.71 20.03 -16.07
N SER A 75 -4.74 20.50 -17.32
CA SER A 75 -3.61 20.36 -18.23
C SER A 75 -2.36 21.08 -17.71
N HIS A 76 -2.51 22.29 -17.14
CA HIS A 76 -1.41 23.01 -16.52
C HIS A 76 -0.92 22.31 -15.25
N TRP A 77 -1.82 21.74 -14.42
CA TRP A 77 -1.43 21.02 -13.21
C TRP A 77 -0.61 19.75 -13.50
N GLU A 78 -0.79 19.14 -14.67
CA GLU A 78 -0.03 17.95 -15.10
C GLU A 78 1.24 18.28 -15.90
N ALA A 79 1.44 19.55 -16.28
CA ALA A 79 2.58 19.97 -17.09
C ALA A 79 3.86 20.09 -16.23
N THR A 80 5.02 19.73 -16.78
CA THR A 80 6.31 19.82 -16.07
C THR A 80 6.62 21.24 -15.59
N VAL A 81 6.20 22.24 -16.36
CA VAL A 81 6.28 23.66 -16.02
C VAL A 81 4.86 24.22 -16.03
N GLY A 82 4.15 24.05 -14.93
CA GLY A 82 2.75 24.40 -14.81
C GLY A 82 2.40 24.94 -13.42
N LYS A 83 1.23 25.58 -13.31
CA LYS A 83 0.74 26.13 -12.04
C LYS A 83 0.32 25.00 -11.11
N SER A 84 0.59 25.15 -9.82
CA SER A 84 0.07 24.22 -8.81
C SER A 84 -1.41 24.50 -8.52
N PRO A 85 -2.23 23.47 -8.27
CA PRO A 85 -3.59 23.67 -7.78
C PRO A 85 -3.60 24.32 -6.40
N SER A 86 -4.62 25.13 -6.11
CA SER A 86 -4.91 25.59 -4.75
C SER A 86 -5.22 24.40 -3.83
N THR A 87 -5.05 24.57 -2.52
CA THR A 87 -5.38 23.52 -1.52
C THR A 87 -6.82 22.99 -1.63
N SER A 88 -7.79 23.86 -1.91
CA SER A 88 -9.20 23.45 -2.13
C SER A 88 -9.33 22.52 -3.34
N ASN A 89 -8.85 22.93 -4.51
CA ASN A 89 -8.79 22.07 -5.70
C ASN A 89 -7.99 20.77 -5.49
N MET A 90 -6.93 20.80 -4.68
CA MET A 90 -6.14 19.60 -4.36
C MET A 90 -6.93 18.63 -3.48
N ARG A 91 -7.74 19.13 -2.55
CA ARG A 91 -8.67 18.32 -1.75
C ARG A 91 -9.73 17.66 -2.63
N GLU A 92 -10.39 18.44 -3.49
CA GLU A 92 -11.37 17.90 -4.44
C GLU A 92 -10.76 16.86 -5.38
N LEU A 93 -9.55 17.11 -5.85
CA LEU A 93 -8.82 16.16 -6.69
C LEU A 93 -8.57 14.84 -5.95
N ALA A 94 -8.20 14.88 -4.67
CA ALA A 94 -8.00 13.67 -3.86
C ALA A 94 -9.30 12.87 -3.71
N LEU A 95 -10.42 13.54 -3.45
CA LEU A 95 -11.74 12.93 -3.34
C LEU A 95 -12.18 12.30 -4.68
N VAL A 96 -12.12 13.05 -5.77
CA VAL A 96 -12.54 12.58 -7.10
C VAL A 96 -11.69 11.41 -7.59
N THR A 97 -10.39 11.39 -7.24
CA THR A 97 -9.48 10.32 -7.69
C THR A 97 -9.33 9.18 -6.68
N GLN A 98 -10.01 9.26 -5.53
CA GLN A 98 -9.98 8.26 -4.45
C GLN A 98 -8.55 7.94 -3.97
N VAL A 99 -7.73 8.99 -3.84
CA VAL A 99 -6.35 8.89 -3.33
C VAL A 99 -6.21 9.66 -2.02
N GLN A 100 -5.21 9.29 -1.23
CA GLN A 100 -4.90 10.00 0.01
C GLN A 100 -4.36 11.40 -0.28
N PHE A 101 -4.90 12.41 0.41
CA PHE A 101 -4.46 13.79 0.28
C PHE A 101 -2.97 13.96 0.61
N GLU A 102 -2.48 13.29 1.66
CA GLU A 102 -1.06 13.35 2.05
C GLU A 102 -0.14 12.87 0.93
N TRP A 103 -0.46 11.73 0.31
CA TRP A 103 0.30 11.20 -0.81
C TRP A 103 0.27 12.14 -2.01
N LEU A 104 -0.90 12.70 -2.32
CA LEU A 104 -1.02 13.65 -3.42
C LEU A 104 -0.20 14.93 -3.17
N ALA A 105 -0.28 15.50 -1.96
CA ALA A 105 0.37 16.74 -1.60
C ALA A 105 1.89 16.61 -1.43
N THR A 106 2.36 15.52 -0.83
CA THR A 106 3.77 15.37 -0.39
C THR A 106 4.52 14.22 -1.06
N GLY A 107 3.80 13.22 -1.60
CA GLY A 107 4.38 11.99 -2.10
C GLY A 107 4.73 10.95 -1.02
N ARG A 108 4.37 11.20 0.25
CA ARG A 108 4.57 10.27 1.37
C ARG A 108 3.34 9.38 1.56
N GLY A 109 3.52 8.22 2.21
CA GLY A 109 2.42 7.31 2.52
C GLY A 109 1.89 6.51 1.33
N ARG A 110 0.73 5.86 1.52
CA ARG A 110 0.06 5.05 0.49
C ARG A 110 -0.78 5.95 -0.42
N MET A 111 -0.81 5.63 -1.72
CA MET A 111 -1.59 6.39 -2.70
C MET A 111 -3.09 6.17 -2.53
N THR A 112 -3.52 4.90 -2.39
CA THR A 112 -4.93 4.54 -2.28
C THR A 112 -5.42 4.67 -0.85
N LEU A 113 -6.69 5.04 -0.69
CA LEU A 113 -7.42 4.76 0.54
C LEU A 113 -7.52 3.23 0.60
N SER A 114 -6.68 2.56 1.40
CA SER A 114 -6.84 1.12 1.60
C SER A 114 -8.19 0.87 2.26
N GLU A 115 -8.83 -0.26 1.97
CA GLU A 115 -10.05 -0.70 2.68
C GLU A 115 -9.85 -0.67 4.20
N ASP A 116 -8.63 -0.92 4.69
CA ASP A 116 -8.26 -0.76 6.11
C ASP A 116 -8.50 0.66 6.65
N VAL A 117 -8.23 1.72 5.87
CA VAL A 117 -8.38 3.12 6.31
C VAL A 117 -9.84 3.57 6.18
N ALA A 118 -10.56 3.08 5.18
CA ALA A 118 -12.01 3.27 5.09
C ALA A 118 -12.72 2.61 6.29
N MET A 119 -12.28 1.43 6.69
CA MET A 119 -12.77 0.71 7.87
C MET A 119 -12.36 1.40 9.18
N ASP A 120 -11.15 1.96 9.27
CA ASP A 120 -10.71 2.78 10.42
C ASP A 120 -11.53 4.07 10.58
N SER A 121 -12.00 4.67 9.47
CA SER A 121 -12.86 5.87 9.52
C SER A 121 -14.29 5.59 10.01
N VAL A 122 -14.78 4.36 9.83
CA VAL A 122 -16.04 3.88 10.42
C VAL A 122 -15.82 3.47 11.88
N ALA A 123 -14.69 2.84 12.20
CA ALA A 123 -14.35 2.40 13.56
C ALA A 123 -14.16 3.54 14.57
N ALA A 124 -13.83 4.76 14.11
CA ALA A 124 -13.73 5.93 14.99
C ALA A 124 -15.08 6.32 15.62
N ALA A 125 -16.22 5.99 14.98
CA ALA A 125 -17.55 6.27 15.52
C ALA A 125 -17.99 5.28 16.62
N ASP A 126 -17.41 4.07 16.65
CA ASP A 126 -17.70 3.00 17.62
C ASP A 126 -16.58 2.80 18.66
N ALA A 127 -15.73 3.81 18.87
CA ALA A 127 -14.56 3.73 19.74
C ALA A 127 -14.93 3.61 21.24
N LEU A 128 -15.27 2.39 21.67
CA LEU A 128 -15.12 1.97 23.06
C LEU A 128 -13.62 2.04 23.42
N LEU A 129 -13.29 2.77 24.49
CA LEU A 129 -11.95 2.74 25.05
C LEU A 129 -11.70 1.32 25.60
N VAL A 130 -10.64 0.69 25.12
CA VAL A 130 -10.21 -0.62 25.59
C VAL A 130 -9.24 -0.42 26.76
N ASP A 131 -9.72 -0.66 27.97
CA ASP A 131 -8.91 -0.54 29.19
C ASP A 131 -8.06 -1.79 29.48
N ASP A 132 -8.43 -2.96 28.92
CA ASP A 132 -7.72 -4.22 29.19
C ASP A 132 -6.43 -4.36 28.34
N PRO A 133 -5.26 -4.58 28.97
CA PRO A 133 -3.99 -4.67 28.26
C PRO A 133 -3.89 -5.89 27.34
N LEU A 134 -4.64 -6.97 27.60
CA LEU A 134 -4.63 -8.15 26.73
C LEU A 134 -5.48 -7.90 25.48
N GLU A 135 -6.62 -7.23 25.63
CA GLU A 135 -7.46 -6.79 24.51
C GLU A 135 -6.71 -5.80 23.59
N LEU A 136 -5.98 -4.84 24.16
CA LEU A 136 -5.10 -3.93 23.38
C LEU A 136 -4.04 -4.69 22.57
N ARG A 137 -3.44 -5.74 23.15
CA ARG A 137 -2.46 -6.58 22.45
C ARG A 137 -3.09 -7.36 21.30
N LEU A 138 -4.31 -7.89 21.50
CA LEU A 138 -5.06 -8.58 20.45
C LEU A 138 -5.36 -7.64 19.28
N LEU A 139 -5.88 -6.44 19.56
CA LEU A 139 -6.19 -5.43 18.54
C LEU A 139 -4.95 -5.01 17.75
N THR A 140 -3.84 -4.78 18.46
CA THR A 140 -2.56 -4.43 17.83
C THR A 140 -2.10 -5.55 16.90
N ALA A 141 -2.08 -6.80 17.38
CA ALA A 141 -1.67 -7.95 16.56
C ALA A 141 -2.61 -8.16 15.34
N PHE A 142 -3.91 -7.96 15.51
CA PHE A 142 -4.89 -8.10 14.45
C PHE A 142 -4.69 -7.07 13.32
N ARG A 143 -4.43 -5.81 13.68
CA ARG A 143 -4.18 -4.73 12.71
C ARG A 143 -2.93 -4.98 11.86
N GLU A 144 -1.87 -5.49 12.48
CA GLU A 144 -0.60 -5.82 11.82
C GLU A 144 -0.65 -7.11 10.97
N THR A 145 -1.72 -7.89 11.08
CA THR A 145 -1.87 -9.16 10.34
C THR A 145 -2.33 -8.90 8.89
N PRO A 146 -1.74 -9.57 7.88
CA PRO A 146 -2.21 -9.51 6.48
C PRO A 146 -3.70 -9.85 6.35
N THR A 147 -4.43 -9.15 5.48
CA THR A 147 -5.91 -9.23 5.34
C THR A 147 -6.43 -10.66 5.15
N LEU A 148 -5.73 -11.48 4.38
CA LEU A 148 -6.09 -12.88 4.13
C LEU A 148 -6.10 -13.74 5.43
N SER A 149 -5.29 -13.38 6.42
CA SER A 149 -5.12 -14.14 7.66
C SER A 149 -5.99 -13.65 8.81
N ARG A 150 -6.73 -12.54 8.63
CA ARG A 150 -7.57 -11.97 9.70
C ARG A 150 -8.82 -12.81 9.99
N ALA A 151 -9.52 -13.28 8.96
CA ALA A 151 -10.75 -14.06 9.13
C ALA A 151 -10.53 -15.36 9.94
N PRO A 152 -9.48 -16.18 9.66
CA PRO A 152 -9.18 -17.34 10.49
C PRO A 152 -8.86 -17.00 11.96
N LEU A 153 -8.23 -15.86 12.24
CA LEU A 153 -7.94 -15.44 13.62
C LEU A 153 -9.21 -15.10 14.39
N VAL A 154 -10.18 -14.44 13.75
CA VAL A 154 -11.49 -14.15 14.34
C VAL A 154 -12.24 -15.45 14.62
N GLU A 155 -12.26 -16.37 13.65
CA GLU A 155 -12.93 -17.67 13.80
C GLU A 155 -12.38 -18.47 15.00
N ILE A 156 -11.04 -18.50 15.16
CA ILE A 156 -10.41 -19.15 16.32
C ILE A 156 -10.81 -18.47 17.63
N ALA A 157 -10.81 -17.13 17.67
CA ALA A 157 -11.18 -16.38 18.87
C ALA A 157 -12.64 -16.64 19.27
N GLU A 158 -13.56 -16.66 18.30
CA GLU A 158 -14.98 -16.98 18.50
C GLU A 158 -15.18 -18.43 18.97
N GLN A 159 -14.46 -19.38 18.37
CA GLN A 159 -14.53 -20.78 18.75
C GLN A 159 -14.09 -20.98 20.21
N LEU A 160 -12.99 -20.34 20.63
CA LEU A 160 -12.51 -20.40 22.00
C LEU A 160 -13.47 -19.72 22.98
N ALA A 161 -14.10 -18.61 22.58
CA ALA A 161 -15.13 -17.95 23.38
C ALA A 161 -16.37 -18.83 23.56
N ALA A 162 -16.85 -19.48 22.50
CA ALA A 162 -17.98 -20.40 22.54
C ALA A 162 -17.70 -21.64 23.41
N GLN A 163 -16.48 -22.17 23.37
CA GLN A 163 -16.06 -23.30 24.22
C GLN A 163 -16.07 -22.95 25.72
N ARG A 164 -15.73 -21.70 26.08
CA ARG A 164 -15.84 -21.23 27.47
C ARG A 164 -17.29 -21.16 27.95
N MET A 165 -18.21 -20.73 27.08
CA MET A 165 -19.65 -20.68 27.41
C MET A 165 -20.28 -22.07 27.55
N GLY A 166 -19.69 -23.10 26.96
CA GLY A 166 -20.10 -24.50 27.13
C GLY A 166 -19.63 -25.17 28.43
N ARG A 167 -18.63 -24.60 29.12
CA ARG A 167 -18.19 -25.07 30.44
C ARG A 167 -18.91 -24.26 31.51
N LYS A 168 -20.04 -24.77 32.02
CA LYS A 168 -20.66 -24.22 33.23
C LYS A 168 -19.58 -24.04 34.31
N PRO A 169 -19.52 -22.89 35.00
CA PRO A 169 -18.67 -22.79 36.18
C PRO A 169 -19.05 -23.95 37.09
N ALA A 170 -18.05 -24.72 37.56
CA ALA A 170 -18.32 -25.72 38.59
C ALA A 170 -19.09 -25.00 39.71
N PRO A 171 -20.18 -25.57 40.25
CA PRO A 171 -20.90 -24.91 41.33
C PRO A 171 -19.88 -24.65 42.43
N GLU A 172 -19.63 -23.36 42.72
CA GLU A 172 -18.82 -22.98 43.86
C GLU A 172 -19.45 -23.68 45.06
N ARG A 173 -18.71 -24.60 45.68
CA ARG A 173 -19.13 -25.22 46.93
C ARG A 173 -19.48 -24.10 47.88
N SER A 174 -20.75 -24.09 48.29
CA SER A 174 -21.31 -23.08 49.17
C SER A 174 -20.36 -22.83 50.34
N LEU A 175 -20.21 -21.57 50.76
CA LEU A 175 -19.44 -21.21 51.96
C LEU A 175 -19.86 -22.05 53.18
N THR A 176 -21.11 -22.52 53.22
CA THR A 176 -21.63 -23.44 54.24
C THR A 176 -21.00 -24.83 54.19
N GLU A 177 -20.67 -25.37 53.00
CA GLU A 177 -19.94 -26.65 52.86
C GLU A 177 -18.47 -26.52 53.26
N ARG A 178 -17.89 -25.33 53.08
CA ARG A 178 -16.52 -25.03 53.50
C ARG A 178 -16.40 -24.93 55.03
N ILE A 179 -17.41 -24.35 55.70
CA ILE A 179 -17.48 -24.26 57.16
C ILE A 179 -17.73 -25.66 57.78
N ALA A 180 -18.66 -26.44 57.22
CA ALA A 180 -18.97 -27.79 57.71
C ALA A 180 -17.79 -28.79 57.60
N ALA A 181 -16.85 -28.57 56.69
CA ALA A 181 -15.63 -29.37 56.56
C ALA A 181 -14.56 -29.02 57.61
N THR A 182 -14.63 -27.85 58.22
CA THR A 182 -13.65 -27.38 59.22
C THR A 182 -14.04 -27.84 60.63
N GLU A 183 -15.33 -27.98 60.92
CA GLU A 183 -15.83 -28.43 62.24
C GLU A 183 -15.73 -29.95 62.47
N ARG A 184 -15.43 -30.74 61.43
CA ARG A 184 -15.32 -32.21 61.52
C ARG A 184 -13.90 -32.71 61.85
N THR A 185 -12.95 -31.77 62.06
CA THR A 185 -11.54 -32.06 62.39
C THR A 185 -11.09 -31.35 63.68
N SER A 186 -11.97 -31.28 64.68
CA SER A 186 -11.61 -30.87 66.05
C SER A 186 -12.21 -31.81 67.07
#